data_AF-A0A552AZS0-F1
#
_entry.id   AF-A0A552AZS0-F1
#
_cell.length_a   1.000
_cell.length_b   1.000
_cell.length_c   1.000
_cell.angle_alpha   90.00
_cell.angle_beta   90.00
_cell.angle_gamma   90.00
#
_symmetry.space_group_name_H-M   'P 1'
#
loop_
_entity.id
_entity.type
_entity.pdbx_description
1 polymer ?
#
loop_
_entity_poly.entity_id
_entity_poly.type
_entity_poly.pdbx_seq_one_letter_code
_entity_poly.pdbx_strand_id
1 'polypeptide(L)'
;KWYFYEQILQVPVYGIFQPKTGELDVYCLVAGKYEQQLPDENNRYWIKELNLFIGIWQGSKAEFTTNWLRWWDKSGNLLLWGSELVEQEKQRAEQEKQRAEQEKQRAEQEKQRAEQEKQRAEKEKQRAEKEKQRAEKEKQRAEKEKQRAERWAAQLRALGVDIDDSL
;
A
#
# COMPACT_ATOMS: atom_id res chain seq x y z
N LYS A 1 -5.98 -41.50 16.29
CA LYS A 1 -6.53 -40.44 15.40
C LYS A 1 -7.13 -39.25 16.19
N TRP A 2 -6.59 -38.91 17.37
CA TRP A 2 -7.09 -37.80 18.22
C TRP A 2 -6.01 -36.71 18.41
N TYR A 3 -4.73 -37.09 18.32
CA TYR A 3 -3.55 -36.21 18.47
C TYR A 3 -3.42 -35.05 17.46
N PHE A 4 -4.06 -35.12 16.28
CA PHE A 4 -3.79 -34.15 15.21
C PHE A 4 -4.59 -32.84 15.34
N TYR A 5 -5.78 -32.90 15.95
CA TYR A 5 -6.61 -31.71 16.18
C TYR A 5 -6.19 -30.94 17.44
N GLU A 6 -5.62 -31.63 18.45
CA GLU A 6 -5.18 -31.03 19.72
C GLU A 6 -3.86 -30.25 19.61
N GLN A 7 -2.89 -30.67 18.78
CA GLN A 7 -1.54 -30.09 18.80
C GLN A 7 -1.20 -29.12 17.65
N ILE A 8 -1.93 -29.10 16.53
CA ILE A 8 -1.51 -28.36 15.32
C ILE A 8 -2.52 -27.25 14.93
N LEU A 9 -3.80 -27.45 15.20
CA LEU A 9 -4.87 -26.53 14.86
C LEU A 9 -5.48 -26.03 16.16
N GLN A 10 -4.95 -24.92 16.68
CA GLN A 10 -5.52 -24.17 17.83
C GLN A 10 -6.86 -23.53 17.44
N VAL A 11 -7.82 -24.34 16.99
CA VAL A 11 -9.15 -23.86 16.67
C VAL A 11 -9.82 -23.57 18.00
N PRO A 12 -10.22 -22.32 18.27
CA PRO A 12 -10.77 -21.92 19.56
C PRO A 12 -12.07 -22.66 19.89
N VAL A 13 -12.77 -23.19 18.87
CA VAL A 13 -14.05 -23.91 19.04
C VAL A 13 -14.13 -25.13 18.13
N TYR A 14 -14.51 -26.27 18.69
CA TYR A 14 -14.69 -27.55 18.02
C TYR A 14 -16.12 -28.07 18.19
N GLY A 15 -16.79 -28.47 17.12
CA GLY A 15 -18.16 -28.99 17.15
C GLY A 15 -18.25 -30.42 16.63
N ILE A 16 -18.80 -31.34 17.42
CA ILE A 16 -19.16 -32.69 16.99
C ILE A 16 -20.62 -32.68 16.59
N PHE A 17 -20.91 -32.98 15.32
CA PHE A 17 -22.26 -33.03 14.82
C PHE A 17 -22.62 -34.42 14.30
N GLN A 18 -23.73 -34.94 14.80
CA GLN A 18 -24.29 -36.21 14.38
C GLN A 18 -25.54 -35.96 13.52
N PRO A 19 -25.47 -36.14 12.18
CA PRO A 19 -26.60 -35.86 11.30
C PRO A 19 -27.79 -36.80 11.52
N LYS A 20 -27.55 -38.01 12.04
CA LYS A 20 -28.58 -39.03 12.29
C LYS A 20 -29.43 -38.73 13.52
N THR A 21 -28.80 -38.36 14.63
CA THR A 21 -29.49 -38.05 15.90
C THR A 21 -29.88 -36.58 15.99
N GLY A 22 -29.22 -35.70 15.21
CA GLY A 22 -29.39 -34.26 15.38
C GLY A 22 -28.80 -33.81 16.72
N GLU A 23 -27.70 -34.42 17.14
CA GLU A 23 -26.93 -33.97 18.29
C GLU A 23 -25.75 -33.14 17.78
N LEU A 24 -25.57 -31.98 18.40
CA LEU A 24 -24.42 -31.11 18.20
C LEU A 24 -23.84 -30.92 19.58
N ASP A 25 -22.56 -31.24 19.76
CA ASP A 25 -21.80 -30.90 20.96
C ASP A 25 -20.71 -29.92 20.57
N VAL A 26 -20.63 -28.79 21.26
CA VAL A 26 -19.60 -27.78 21.00
C VAL A 26 -18.66 -27.72 22.19
N TYR A 27 -17.36 -27.75 21.92
CA TYR A 27 -16.28 -27.67 22.88
C TYR A 27 -15.45 -26.44 22.57
N CYS A 28 -15.21 -25.59 23.57
CA CYS A 28 -14.34 -24.42 23.43
C CYS A 28 -13.03 -24.65 24.19
N LEU A 29 -11.93 -24.16 23.63
CA LEU A 29 -10.62 -24.22 24.29
C LEU A 29 -10.49 -23.07 25.30
N VAL A 30 -10.71 -23.36 26.58
CA VAL A 30 -10.56 -22.39 27.68
C VAL A 30 -9.36 -22.79 28.53
N ALA A 31 -8.37 -21.91 28.63
CA ALA A 31 -7.13 -22.13 29.38
C ALA A 31 -6.40 -23.45 29.03
N GLY A 32 -6.41 -23.84 27.75
CA GLY A 32 -5.72 -25.03 27.25
C GLY A 32 -6.47 -26.36 27.48
N LYS A 33 -7.74 -26.31 27.92
CA LYS A 33 -8.63 -27.48 28.03
C LYS A 33 -9.90 -27.25 27.23
N TYR A 34 -10.40 -28.32 26.61
CA TYR A 34 -11.69 -28.29 25.93
C TYR A 34 -12.82 -28.43 26.97
N GLU A 35 -13.59 -27.37 27.15
CA GLU A 35 -14.80 -27.38 27.97
C GLU A 35 -16.02 -27.48 27.07
N GLN A 36 -16.93 -28.41 27.39
CA GLN A 36 -18.20 -28.55 26.68
C GLN A 36 -19.06 -27.31 26.96
N GLN A 37 -19.50 -26.64 25.90
CA GLN A 37 -20.46 -25.56 25.98
C GLN A 37 -21.85 -26.14 26.20
N LEU A 38 -22.69 -25.40 26.91
CA LEU A 38 -24.10 -25.74 27.06
C LEU A 38 -24.89 -25.11 25.90
N PRO A 39 -25.81 -25.85 25.28
CA PRO A 39 -26.74 -25.26 24.33
C PRO A 39 -27.73 -24.34 25.05
N ASP A 40 -28.20 -23.34 24.32
CA ASP A 40 -29.32 -22.48 24.67
C ASP A 40 -30.67 -23.25 24.54
N GLU A 41 -31.78 -22.63 24.96
CA GLU A 41 -33.14 -23.21 24.95
C GLU A 41 -33.58 -23.77 23.59
N ASN A 42 -32.95 -23.31 22.50
CA ASN A 42 -33.23 -23.71 21.13
C ASN A 42 -32.22 -24.72 20.56
N ASN A 43 -31.45 -25.40 21.42
CA ASN A 43 -30.38 -26.31 21.03
C ASN A 43 -29.28 -25.63 20.17
N ARG A 44 -28.95 -24.38 20.54
CA ARG A 44 -27.97 -23.52 19.85
C ARG A 44 -26.81 -23.18 20.78
N TYR A 45 -25.60 -23.28 20.30
CA TYR A 45 -24.38 -22.97 21.03
C TYR A 45 -23.89 -21.58 20.70
N TRP A 46 -23.70 -20.76 21.73
CA TRP A 46 -23.12 -19.43 21.57
C TRP A 46 -21.61 -19.52 21.41
N ILE A 47 -21.08 -18.99 20.30
CA ILE A 47 -19.65 -18.87 20.05
C ILE A 47 -19.24 -17.43 20.31
N LYS A 48 -18.59 -17.19 21.45
CA LYS A 48 -18.18 -15.84 21.91
C LYS A 48 -17.21 -15.17 20.94
N GLU A 49 -16.32 -15.95 20.34
CA GLU A 49 -15.30 -15.49 19.40
C GLU A 49 -15.92 -14.95 18.10
N LEU A 50 -17.05 -15.50 17.70
CA LEU A 50 -17.77 -15.13 16.48
C LEU A 50 -18.97 -14.21 16.76
N ASN A 51 -19.40 -14.09 18.03
CA ASN A 51 -20.66 -13.46 18.42
C ASN A 51 -21.87 -14.02 17.65
N LEU A 52 -21.87 -15.33 17.41
CA LEU A 52 -22.90 -16.04 16.66
C LEU A 52 -23.34 -17.30 17.39
N PHE A 53 -24.58 -17.70 17.16
CA PHE A 53 -25.10 -18.99 17.58
C PHE A 53 -24.88 -20.02 16.48
N ILE A 54 -24.39 -21.21 16.81
CA ILE A 54 -24.42 -22.38 15.91
C ILE A 54 -25.46 -23.36 16.43
N GLY A 55 -26.21 -23.98 15.55
CA GLY A 55 -27.26 -24.91 15.96
C GLY A 55 -27.69 -25.80 14.82
N ILE A 56 -28.75 -26.54 15.07
CA ILE A 56 -29.22 -27.56 14.15
C ILE A 56 -30.50 -27.05 13.49
N TRP A 57 -30.47 -27.01 12.17
CA TRP A 57 -31.62 -26.66 11.36
C TRP A 57 -32.07 -27.89 10.59
N GLN A 58 -33.32 -28.29 10.82
CA GLN A 58 -33.97 -29.36 10.08
C GLN A 58 -34.54 -28.83 8.79
N GLY A 59 -34.12 -29.41 7.66
CA GLY A 59 -34.74 -29.09 6.38
C GLY A 59 -34.30 -29.98 5.24
N SER A 60 -35.05 -29.93 4.15
CA SER A 60 -34.77 -30.69 2.94
C SER A 60 -33.90 -29.87 2.00
N LYS A 61 -32.73 -30.41 1.64
CA LYS A 61 -31.93 -29.89 0.53
C LYS A 61 -31.60 -31.03 -0.41
N ALA A 62 -31.98 -30.88 -1.69
CA ALA A 62 -31.73 -31.86 -2.75
C ALA A 62 -32.12 -33.30 -2.35
N GLU A 63 -33.40 -33.51 -2.01
CA GLU A 63 -34.02 -34.80 -1.66
C GLU A 63 -33.62 -35.43 -0.32
N PHE A 64 -32.61 -34.90 0.39
CA PHE A 64 -32.26 -35.34 1.74
C PHE A 64 -32.84 -34.41 2.79
N THR A 65 -33.83 -34.91 3.54
CA THR A 65 -34.31 -34.28 4.77
C THR A 65 -33.43 -34.74 5.91
N THR A 66 -32.47 -33.90 6.30
CA THR A 66 -31.58 -34.21 7.41
C THR A 66 -31.37 -32.98 8.29
N ASN A 67 -30.72 -33.20 9.42
CA ASN A 67 -30.25 -32.15 10.30
C ASN A 67 -29.04 -31.50 9.63
N TRP A 68 -29.06 -30.17 9.49
CA TRP A 68 -27.93 -29.39 8.97
C TRP A 68 -27.44 -28.44 10.05
N LEU A 69 -26.13 -28.21 10.09
CA LEU A 69 -25.59 -27.14 10.92
C LEU A 69 -25.86 -25.79 10.27
N ARG A 70 -26.36 -24.84 11.07
CA ARG A 70 -26.60 -23.46 10.66
C ARG A 70 -26.09 -22.48 11.69
N TRP A 71 -25.89 -21.25 11.22
CA TRP A 71 -25.52 -20.12 12.06
C TRP A 71 -26.73 -19.22 12.26
N TRP A 72 -26.87 -18.66 13.45
CA TRP A 72 -27.87 -17.67 13.82
C TRP A 72 -27.18 -16.44 14.40
N ASP A 73 -27.76 -15.26 14.17
CA ASP A 73 -27.32 -14.04 14.82
C ASP A 73 -27.79 -13.98 16.28
N LYS A 74 -27.29 -12.98 17.03
CA LYS A 74 -27.73 -12.67 18.40
C LYS A 74 -29.24 -12.35 18.53
N SER A 75 -29.89 -12.03 17.41
CA SER A 75 -31.31 -11.67 17.33
C SER A 75 -32.20 -12.89 17.05
N GLY A 76 -31.61 -14.08 16.82
CA GLY A 76 -32.32 -15.31 16.50
C GLY A 76 -32.62 -15.52 15.01
N ASN A 77 -32.08 -14.69 14.11
CA ASN A 77 -32.23 -14.83 12.67
C ASN A 77 -31.24 -15.84 12.09
N LEU A 78 -31.71 -16.71 11.20
CA LEU A 78 -30.87 -17.67 10.48
C LEU A 78 -29.96 -16.93 9.49
N LEU A 79 -28.65 -17.10 9.62
CA LEU A 79 -27.69 -16.61 8.63
C LEU A 79 -27.76 -17.50 7.39
N LEU A 80 -28.28 -16.92 6.31
CA LEU A 80 -28.21 -17.50 4.96
C LEU A 80 -26.73 -17.55 4.53
N TRP A 81 -26.39 -18.51 3.66
CA TRP A 81 -25.02 -18.98 3.37
C TRP A 81 -23.93 -17.89 3.33
N GLY A 82 -22.72 -18.24 3.78
CA GLY A 82 -21.55 -17.36 3.89
C GLY A 82 -21.02 -16.68 2.61
N SER A 83 -21.78 -16.65 1.52
CA SER A 83 -21.49 -15.79 0.35
C SER A 83 -21.47 -14.31 0.74
N GLU A 84 -22.31 -13.90 1.68
CA GLU A 84 -22.45 -12.49 2.07
C GLU A 84 -21.30 -12.00 2.98
N LEU A 85 -20.72 -12.91 3.79
CA LEU A 85 -19.52 -12.62 4.57
C LEU A 85 -18.25 -12.54 3.68
N VAL A 86 -18.18 -13.36 2.64
CA VAL A 86 -17.09 -13.33 1.64
C VAL A 86 -17.16 -12.07 0.78
N GLU A 87 -18.35 -11.59 0.43
CA GLU A 87 -18.54 -10.34 -0.30
C GLU A 87 -18.07 -9.13 0.52
N GLN A 88 -18.38 -9.12 1.83
CA GLN A 88 -18.02 -8.01 2.71
C GLN A 88 -16.50 -7.97 3.01
N GLU A 89 -15.86 -9.13 3.20
CA GLU A 89 -14.40 -9.23 3.33
C GLU A 89 -13.69 -8.92 2.01
N LYS A 90 -14.23 -9.35 0.86
CA LYS A 90 -13.71 -8.94 -0.46
C LYS A 90 -13.82 -7.44 -0.67
N GLN A 91 -14.95 -6.81 -0.36
CA GLN A 91 -15.10 -5.35 -0.51
C GLN A 91 -14.12 -4.58 0.38
N ARG A 92 -13.85 -5.06 1.60
CA ARG A 92 -12.84 -4.46 2.48
C ARG A 92 -11.43 -4.62 1.91
N ALA A 93 -11.08 -5.82 1.45
CA ALA A 93 -9.78 -6.08 0.81
C ALA A 93 -9.59 -5.29 -0.50
N GLU A 94 -10.65 -5.10 -1.29
CA GLU A 94 -10.64 -4.31 -2.53
C GLU A 94 -10.49 -2.81 -2.23
N GLN A 95 -11.19 -2.29 -1.21
CA GLN A 95 -11.04 -0.91 -0.76
C GLN A 95 -9.64 -0.65 -0.21
N GLU A 96 -9.08 -1.59 0.56
CA GLU A 96 -7.74 -1.45 1.11
C GLU A 96 -6.68 -1.49 0.00
N LYS A 97 -6.85 -2.37 -1.00
CA LYS A 97 -6.02 -2.37 -2.22
C LYS A 97 -6.14 -1.06 -2.99
N GLN A 98 -7.35 -0.55 -3.21
CA GLN A 98 -7.53 0.74 -3.90
C GLN A 98 -6.87 1.90 -3.15
N ARG A 99 -6.94 1.92 -1.82
CA ARG A 99 -6.24 2.94 -1.02
C ARG A 99 -4.73 2.81 -1.14
N ALA A 100 -4.20 1.58 -1.03
CA ALA A 100 -2.77 1.32 -1.20
C ALA A 100 -2.28 1.67 -2.62
N GLU A 101 -3.09 1.41 -3.64
CA GLU A 101 -2.80 1.75 -5.04
C GLU A 101 -2.83 3.27 -5.25
N GLN A 102 -3.83 3.98 -4.71
CA GLN A 102 -3.88 5.44 -4.75
C GLN A 102 -2.69 6.07 -4.02
N GLU A 103 -2.30 5.53 -2.87
CA GLU A 103 -1.15 6.02 -2.11
C GLU A 103 0.16 5.80 -2.88
N LYS A 104 0.33 4.63 -3.50
CA LYS A 104 1.45 4.36 -4.42
C LYS A 104 1.47 5.32 -5.60
N GLN A 105 0.33 5.55 -6.25
CA GLN A 105 0.25 6.51 -7.37
C GLN A 105 0.60 7.94 -6.95
N ARG A 106 0.17 8.38 -5.76
CA ARG A 106 0.54 9.70 -5.23
C ARG A 106 2.04 9.78 -4.95
N ALA A 107 2.62 8.77 -4.30
CA ALA A 107 4.05 8.71 -4.04
C ALA A 107 4.88 8.70 -5.34
N GLU A 108 4.40 7.99 -6.36
CA GLU A 108 5.04 7.95 -7.68
C GLU A 108 4.96 9.31 -8.40
N GLN A 109 3.80 9.97 -8.35
CA GLN A 109 3.65 11.33 -8.89
C GLN A 109 4.54 12.34 -8.17
N GLU A 110 4.66 12.25 -6.84
CA GLU A 110 5.52 13.14 -6.06
C GLU A 110 7.00 12.91 -6.40
N LYS A 111 7.43 11.64 -6.53
CA LYS A 111 8.77 11.31 -7.02
C LYS A 111 9.03 11.88 -8.41
N GLN A 112 8.10 11.74 -9.34
CA GLN A 112 8.24 12.30 -10.69
C GLN A 112 8.35 13.84 -10.68
N ARG A 113 7.58 14.53 -9.83
CA ARG A 113 7.69 15.99 -9.69
C ARG A 113 9.04 16.39 -9.11
N ALA A 114 9.51 15.71 -8.07
CA ALA A 114 10.82 15.95 -7.48
C ALA A 114 11.96 15.69 -8.47
N GLU A 115 11.86 14.64 -9.28
CA GLU A 115 12.80 14.33 -10.37
C GLU A 115 12.82 15.45 -11.42
N GLN A 116 11.64 15.91 -11.87
CA GLN A 116 11.54 17.00 -12.82
C GLN A 116 12.10 18.31 -12.28
N GLU A 117 11.85 18.63 -11.01
CA GLU A 117 12.39 19.82 -10.36
C GLU A 117 13.92 19.77 -10.28
N LYS A 118 14.48 18.62 -9.89
CA LYS A 118 15.93 18.40 -9.91
C LYS A 118 16.52 18.60 -11.30
N GLN A 119 15.90 18.03 -12.34
CA GLN A 119 16.35 18.21 -13.72
C GLN A 119 16.29 19.67 -14.19
N ARG A 120 15.27 20.44 -13.76
CA ARG A 120 15.18 21.88 -14.08
C ARG A 120 16.28 22.66 -13.37
N ALA A 121 16.48 22.42 -12.08
CA ALA A 121 17.53 23.05 -11.30
C ALA A 121 18.93 22.74 -11.87
N GLU A 122 19.16 21.51 -12.33
CA GLU A 122 20.41 21.12 -12.96
C GLU A 122 20.61 21.81 -14.32
N LYS A 123 19.57 21.87 -15.17
CA LYS A 123 19.62 22.61 -16.43
C LYS A 123 19.90 24.10 -16.22
N GLU A 124 19.31 24.70 -15.20
CA GLU A 124 19.52 26.10 -14.85
C GLU A 124 20.97 26.34 -14.40
N LYS A 125 21.51 25.47 -13.52
CA LYS A 125 22.92 25.50 -13.13
C LYS A 125 23.85 25.41 -14.33
N GLN A 126 23.60 24.48 -15.25
CA GLN A 126 24.41 24.34 -16.47
C GLN A 126 24.34 25.58 -17.37
N ARG A 127 23.19 26.25 -17.46
CA ARG A 127 23.05 27.50 -18.23
C ARG A 127 23.84 28.64 -17.58
N ALA A 128 23.68 28.82 -16.27
CA ALA A 128 24.41 29.83 -15.50
C ALA A 128 25.94 29.61 -15.61
N GLU A 129 26.40 28.36 -15.57
CA GLU A 129 27.81 28.03 -15.74
C GLU A 129 28.31 28.33 -17.16
N LYS A 130 27.54 27.97 -18.20
CA LYS A 130 27.87 28.32 -19.59
C LYS A 130 27.93 29.82 -19.82
N GLU A 131 27.02 30.57 -19.20
CA GLU A 131 27.00 32.03 -19.29
C GLU A 131 28.23 32.65 -18.62
N LYS A 132 28.59 32.17 -17.41
CA LYS A 132 29.84 32.57 -16.74
C LYS A 132 31.07 32.29 -17.60
N GLN A 133 31.16 31.11 -18.20
CA GLN A 133 32.27 30.76 -19.10
C GLN A 133 32.33 31.66 -20.35
N ARG A 134 31.19 32.08 -20.90
CA ARG A 134 31.14 33.01 -22.03
C ARG A 134 31.60 34.40 -21.62
N ALA A 135 31.08 34.93 -20.52
CA ALA A 135 31.48 36.23 -19.98
C ALA A 135 32.98 36.26 -19.65
N GLU A 136 33.54 35.18 -19.10
CA GLU A 136 34.96 35.07 -18.82
C GLU A 136 35.79 35.02 -20.11
N LYS A 137 35.38 34.25 -21.12
CA LYS A 137 36.03 34.23 -22.44
C LYS A 137 36.00 35.59 -23.13
N GLU A 138 34.89 36.31 -23.02
CA GLU A 138 34.74 37.64 -23.59
C GLU A 138 35.67 38.65 -22.90
N LYS A 139 35.72 38.62 -21.56
CA LYS A 139 36.68 39.43 -20.79
C LYS A 139 38.13 39.14 -21.20
N GLN A 140 38.50 37.86 -21.33
CA GLN A 140 39.84 37.49 -21.79
C GLN A 140 40.15 37.97 -23.22
N ARG A 141 39.16 37.98 -24.11
CA ARG A 141 39.35 38.51 -25.47
C ARG A 141 39.53 40.02 -25.47
N ALA A 142 38.66 40.73 -24.75
CA ALA A 142 38.75 42.19 -24.61
C ALA A 142 40.09 42.60 -23.97
N GLU A 143 40.57 41.86 -22.97
CA GLU A 143 41.87 42.11 -22.35
C GLU A 143 43.04 41.83 -23.31
N LYS A 144 42.99 40.73 -24.06
CA LYS A 144 44.00 40.43 -25.11
C LYS A 144 44.00 41.47 -26.21
N GLU A 145 42.85 41.97 -26.61
CA GLU A 145 42.71 43.00 -27.62
C GLU A 145 43.28 44.35 -27.13
N LYS A 146 42.98 44.73 -25.89
CA LYS A 146 43.61 45.89 -25.22
C LYS A 146 45.13 45.75 -25.17
N GLN A 147 45.65 44.61 -24.72
CA GLN A 147 47.10 44.38 -24.68
C GLN A 147 47.75 44.44 -26.08
N ARG A 148 47.06 43.94 -27.12
CA ARG A 148 47.54 44.05 -28.51
C ARG A 148 47.53 45.48 -29.00
N ALA A 149 46.46 46.22 -28.73
CA ALA A 149 46.34 47.64 -29.09
C ALA A 149 47.42 48.48 -28.38
N GLU A 150 47.66 48.25 -27.09
CA GLU A 150 48.73 48.89 -26.32
C GLU A 150 50.12 48.56 -26.88
N ARG A 151 50.39 47.29 -27.19
CA ARG A 151 51.65 46.87 -27.81
C ARG A 151 51.85 47.49 -29.19
N TRP A 152 50.80 47.53 -30.00
CA TRP A 152 50.82 48.15 -31.33
C TRP A 152 51.05 49.65 -31.23
N ALA A 153 50.38 50.34 -30.30
CA ALA A 153 50.57 51.76 -30.03
C ALA A 153 51.99 52.07 -29.51
N ALA A 154 52.56 51.19 -28.67
CA ALA A 154 53.95 51.30 -28.23
C ALA A 154 54.94 51.11 -29.39
N GLN A 155 54.68 50.16 -30.30
CA GLN A 155 55.50 49.92 -31.48
C GLN A 155 55.46 51.11 -32.46
N LEU A 156 54.29 51.71 -32.67
CA LEU A 156 54.14 52.92 -33.49
C LEU A 156 54.85 54.13 -32.87
N ARG A 157 54.76 54.31 -31.55
CA ARG A 157 55.53 55.35 -30.82
C ARG A 157 57.04 55.14 -30.94
N ALA A 158 57.52 53.91 -30.89
CA ALA A 158 58.95 53.60 -31.06
C ALA A 158 59.46 53.85 -32.50
N LEU A 159 58.57 53.82 -33.49
CA LEU A 159 58.86 54.14 -34.90
C LEU A 159 58.74 55.64 -35.23
N GLY A 160 58.37 56.49 -34.26
CA GLY A 160 58.37 57.95 -34.39
C GLY A 160 57.20 58.55 -35.16
N VAL A 161 56.06 57.85 -35.26
CA VAL A 161 54.83 58.37 -35.88
C VAL A 161 53.90 58.90 -34.79
N ASP A 162 53.83 60.22 -34.62
CA ASP A 162 52.76 60.88 -33.86
C ASP A 162 51.46 60.76 -34.64
N ILE A 163 50.51 60.00 -34.11
CA ILE A 163 49.14 59.97 -34.61
C ILE A 163 48.45 61.19 -34.01
N ASP A 164 48.40 62.27 -34.78
CA ASP A 164 47.58 63.44 -34.45
C ASP A 164 46.10 63.03 -34.46
N ASP A 165 45.44 63.28 -33.34
CA ASP A 165 44.05 62.93 -33.04
C ASP A 165 43.16 63.94 -33.77
N SER A 166 42.82 63.68 -35.04
CA SER A 166 41.87 64.51 -35.78
C SER A 166 40.66 63.68 -36.25
N LEU A 167 39.61 63.77 -35.43
CA LEU A 167 38.18 63.47 -35.65
C LEU A 167 37.73 62.00 -35.61
#